data_AF-A0A078J7S1-F1
#
_entry.id   AF-A0A078J7S1-F1
#
_cell.length_a   1.000
_cell.length_b   1.000
_cell.length_c   1.000
_cell.angle_alpha   90.00
_cell.angle_beta   90.00
_cell.angle_gamma   90.00
#
_symmetry.space_group_name_H-M   'P 1'
#
loop_
_entity.id
_entity.type
_entity.pdbx_description
1 polymer ?
#
loop_
_entity_poly.entity_id
_entity_poly.type
_entity_poly.pdbx_seq_one_letter_code
_entity_poly.pdbx_strand_id
1 'polypeptide(L)'
;MSSLRPEQHTVHHFTHIHSLTKVDGYGEFTCGGCKTFGFGKTYRCSWCDYNLHEHCATCPPTLFSFMHPQHELQLVFRGPEQTHHEKRMCNICDEPAEGLFYQCHPCGFDVHPLCTQLPQHVRHVPHAAHHLELSHWGASSACMVCSGAIRSWRYKCGPCGLDVHMECVNTSAASVATIQQRCYGPQPHYHPSQYYHPYYNHGYTNHQGQVQESTPSIGRRMFGILMALTVGVICNIVAAPVSDAFTGGF
;
A
#
# COMPACT_ATOMS: atom_id res chain seq x y z
N MET A 1 -18.67 -41.65 9.18
CA MET A 1 -18.41 -40.29 9.71
C MET A 1 -16.97 -39.94 9.41
N SER A 2 -16.68 -39.39 8.24
CA SER A 2 -15.33 -38.99 7.85
C SER A 2 -15.22 -37.48 8.04
N SER A 3 -14.52 -37.05 9.09
CA SER A 3 -14.19 -35.65 9.32
C SER A 3 -13.18 -35.24 8.25
N LEU A 4 -13.60 -34.47 7.25
CA LEU A 4 -12.68 -33.80 6.35
C LEU A 4 -11.94 -32.74 7.18
N ARG A 5 -10.67 -33.01 7.52
CA ARG A 5 -9.77 -31.96 8.01
C ARG A 5 -9.70 -30.89 6.91
N PRO A 6 -9.88 -29.59 7.22
CA PRO A 6 -9.61 -28.55 6.25
C PRO A 6 -8.14 -28.68 5.81
N GLU A 7 -7.87 -28.68 4.50
CA GLU A 7 -6.51 -28.72 3.98
C GLU A 7 -5.72 -27.54 4.57
N GLN A 8 -4.78 -27.86 5.43
CA GLN A 8 -3.90 -26.86 6.04
C GLN A 8 -2.85 -26.45 4.99
N HIS A 9 -3.11 -25.34 4.31
CA HIS A 9 -2.13 -24.75 3.39
C HIS A 9 -0.85 -24.43 4.17
N THR A 10 0.19 -25.21 3.90
CA THR A 10 1.50 -25.15 4.57
C THR A 10 2.54 -24.70 3.57
N VAL A 11 3.44 -23.81 3.97
CA VAL A 11 4.51 -23.26 3.12
C VAL A 11 5.88 -23.42 3.78
N HIS A 12 6.86 -23.79 2.97
CA HIS A 12 8.28 -23.70 3.33
C HIS A 12 8.82 -22.40 2.78
N HIS A 13 8.99 -21.39 3.63
CA HIS A 13 9.41 -20.07 3.19
C HIS A 13 10.91 -19.86 3.45
N PHE A 14 11.66 -19.41 2.45
CA PHE A 14 13.13 -19.31 2.50
C PHE A 14 13.68 -18.37 3.59
N THR A 15 12.84 -17.52 4.18
CA THR A 15 13.23 -16.63 5.29
C THR A 15 13.13 -17.30 6.67
N HIS A 16 12.69 -18.55 6.75
CA HIS A 16 12.52 -19.29 7.99
C HIS A 16 12.66 -20.81 7.81
N ILE A 17 13.20 -21.50 8.83
CA ILE A 17 13.55 -22.93 8.72
C ILE A 17 12.35 -23.88 8.93
N HIS A 18 11.33 -23.44 9.66
CA HIS A 18 10.15 -24.26 9.91
C HIS A 18 9.07 -23.99 8.87
N SER A 19 8.23 -25.01 8.66
CA SER A 19 7.02 -24.85 7.87
C SER A 19 6.05 -23.88 8.54
N LEU A 20 5.40 -23.02 7.76
CA LEU A 20 4.36 -22.14 8.25
C LEU A 20 2.99 -22.61 7.77
N THR A 21 2.00 -22.53 8.64
CA THR A 21 0.62 -22.89 8.32
C THR A 21 -0.25 -21.65 8.26
N LYS A 22 -1.16 -21.59 7.29
CA LYS A 22 -2.13 -20.50 7.17
C LYS A 22 -3.12 -20.51 8.34
N VAL A 23 -3.34 -19.34 8.94
CA VAL A 23 -4.32 -19.10 10.02
C VAL A 23 -5.13 -17.86 9.67
N ASP A 24 -6.45 -17.96 9.80
CA ASP A 24 -7.37 -16.83 9.65
C ASP A 24 -7.69 -16.24 11.04
N GLY A 25 -7.84 -14.92 11.13
CA GLY A 25 -8.29 -14.26 12.37
C GLY A 25 -7.24 -14.14 13.48
N TYR A 26 -5.94 -14.15 13.14
CA TYR A 26 -4.90 -13.79 14.10
C TYR A 26 -4.99 -12.30 14.44
N GLY A 27 -4.64 -11.95 15.68
CA GLY A 27 -4.59 -10.55 16.11
C GLY A 27 -3.47 -9.76 15.42
N GLU A 28 -2.99 -8.72 16.09
CA GLU A 28 -1.85 -7.93 15.61
C GLU A 28 -0.56 -8.77 15.60
N PHE A 29 0.28 -8.60 14.58
CA PHE A 29 1.60 -9.23 14.51
C PHE A 29 2.62 -8.39 13.74
N THR A 30 3.90 -8.69 13.94
CA THR A 30 4.98 -8.19 13.08
C THR A 30 5.43 -9.29 12.14
N CYS A 31 5.49 -8.99 10.84
CA CYS A 31 5.93 -9.95 9.84
C CYS A 31 7.43 -10.22 9.97
N GLY A 32 7.80 -11.49 10.14
CA GLY A 32 9.18 -11.94 10.22
C GLY A 32 9.98 -11.73 8.94
N GLY A 33 9.30 -11.62 7.79
CA GLY A 33 9.86 -11.34 6.48
C GLY A 33 10.15 -9.86 6.30
N CYS A 34 9.12 -9.05 6.03
CA CYS A 34 9.27 -7.63 5.67
C CYS A 34 9.30 -6.66 6.86
N LYS A 35 9.25 -7.17 8.09
CA LYS A 35 9.31 -6.40 9.36
C LYS A 35 8.21 -5.36 9.56
N THR A 36 7.20 -5.32 8.69
CA THR A 36 6.03 -4.46 8.83
C THR A 36 4.91 -5.16 9.61
N PHE A 37 3.97 -4.36 10.10
CA PHE A 37 2.84 -4.80 10.90
C PHE A 37 1.80 -5.54 10.04
N GLY A 38 1.14 -6.55 10.61
CA GLY A 38 0.06 -7.32 10.01
C GLY A 38 -1.06 -7.63 10.99
N PHE A 39 -2.18 -8.13 10.46
CA PHE A 39 -3.36 -8.55 11.23
C PHE A 39 -4.17 -9.55 10.42
N GLY A 40 -4.97 -10.36 11.10
CA GLY A 40 -5.94 -11.24 10.49
C GLY A 40 -5.27 -12.46 9.85
N LYS A 41 -5.29 -12.53 8.52
CA LYS A 41 -4.79 -13.69 7.76
C LYS A 41 -3.26 -13.71 7.77
N THR A 42 -2.67 -14.80 8.26
CA THR A 42 -1.22 -14.94 8.42
C THR A 42 -0.75 -16.36 8.15
N TYR A 43 0.52 -16.52 7.78
CA TYR A 43 1.21 -17.80 7.86
C TYR A 43 2.06 -17.81 9.12
N ARG A 44 1.80 -18.77 10.01
CA ARG A 44 2.44 -18.85 11.33
C ARG A 44 3.24 -20.13 11.47
N CYS A 45 4.43 -20.01 12.04
CA CYS A 45 5.19 -21.14 12.54
C CYS A 45 4.58 -21.65 13.86
N SER A 46 4.40 -22.96 13.99
CA SER A 46 3.89 -23.56 15.23
C SER A 46 4.95 -23.66 16.34
N TRP A 47 6.23 -23.53 15.98
CA TRP A 47 7.37 -23.81 16.87
C TRP A 47 8.03 -22.55 17.43
N CYS A 48 7.85 -21.41 16.78
CA CYS A 48 8.43 -20.14 17.20
C CYS A 48 7.50 -18.99 16.84
N ASP A 49 7.74 -17.80 17.42
CA ASP A 49 6.97 -16.61 17.08
C ASP A 49 7.43 -15.98 15.76
N TYR A 50 7.19 -16.71 14.68
CA TYR A 50 7.49 -16.28 13.31
C TYR A 50 6.21 -16.28 12.49
N ASN A 51 5.79 -15.10 12.08
CA ASN A 51 4.54 -14.86 11.36
C ASN A 51 4.85 -14.13 10.06
N LEU A 52 4.16 -14.46 8.97
CA LEU A 52 4.26 -13.76 7.70
C LEU A 52 2.90 -13.21 7.30
N HIS A 53 2.88 -12.06 6.63
CA HIS A 53 1.71 -11.69 5.84
C HIS A 53 1.44 -12.75 4.79
N GLU A 54 0.17 -12.92 4.42
CA GLU A 54 -0.22 -13.81 3.31
C GLU A 54 0.60 -13.49 2.05
N HIS A 55 0.66 -12.22 1.66
CA HIS A 55 1.43 -11.81 0.49
C HIS A 55 2.95 -12.02 0.66
N CYS A 56 3.51 -11.85 1.87
CA CYS A 56 4.94 -12.09 2.09
C CYS A 56 5.28 -13.58 1.99
N ALA A 57 4.37 -14.48 2.38
CA ALA A 57 4.57 -15.92 2.29
C ALA A 57 4.50 -16.46 0.86
N THR A 58 3.88 -15.73 -0.07
CA THR A 58 3.64 -16.16 -1.45
C THR A 58 4.16 -15.17 -2.49
N CYS A 59 5.02 -14.23 -2.10
CA CYS A 59 5.53 -13.21 -3.02
C CYS A 59 6.41 -13.85 -4.11
N PRO A 60 6.18 -13.53 -5.40
CA PRO A 60 7.00 -14.08 -6.48
C PRO A 60 8.44 -13.57 -6.40
N PRO A 61 9.46 -14.34 -6.87
CA PRO A 61 10.85 -13.90 -6.87
C PRO A 61 11.08 -12.62 -7.68
N THR A 62 10.24 -12.36 -8.68
CA THR A 62 10.28 -11.18 -9.52
C THR A 62 8.89 -10.56 -9.69
N LEU A 63 8.81 -9.27 -9.96
CA LEU A 63 7.55 -8.54 -10.06
C LEU A 63 7.63 -7.38 -11.06
N PHE A 64 6.68 -7.36 -12.01
CA PHE A 64 6.37 -6.18 -12.80
C PHE A 64 5.34 -5.32 -12.06
N SER A 65 5.61 -4.02 -11.92
CA SER A 65 4.74 -3.10 -11.17
C SER A 65 4.51 -1.81 -11.96
N PHE A 66 3.26 -1.32 -11.96
CA PHE A 66 2.93 -0.01 -12.54
C PHE A 66 3.64 1.15 -11.81
N MET A 67 4.09 0.92 -10.57
CA MET A 67 4.84 1.90 -9.78
C MET A 67 6.26 2.08 -10.29
N HIS A 68 6.79 1.09 -11.01
CA HIS A 68 8.12 1.10 -11.60
C HIS A 68 8.13 0.28 -12.90
N PRO A 69 7.50 0.79 -13.98
CA PRO A 69 7.29 0.02 -15.22
C PRO A 69 8.56 -0.16 -16.05
N GLN A 70 9.63 0.58 -15.75
CA GLN A 70 10.87 0.57 -16.53
C GLN A 70 11.64 -0.75 -16.38
N HIS A 71 11.57 -1.37 -15.20
CA HIS A 71 12.33 -2.57 -14.88
C HIS A 71 11.52 -3.52 -14.01
N GLU A 72 11.81 -4.81 -14.17
CA GLU A 72 11.33 -5.84 -13.27
C GLU A 72 12.02 -5.71 -11.89
N LEU A 73 11.23 -5.85 -10.84
CA LEU A 73 11.72 -5.82 -9.46
C LEU A 73 12.11 -7.22 -9.00
N GLN A 74 13.22 -7.35 -8.28
CA GLN A 74 13.72 -8.61 -7.74
C GLN A 74 13.46 -8.68 -6.24
N LEU A 75 12.98 -9.81 -5.75
CA LEU A 75 12.76 -10.04 -4.32
C LEU A 75 14.10 -10.26 -3.62
N VAL A 76 14.34 -9.49 -2.57
CA VAL A 76 15.57 -9.53 -1.77
C VAL A 76 15.18 -9.78 -0.31
N PHE A 77 15.93 -10.66 0.35
CA PHE A 77 15.85 -10.85 1.80
C PHE A 77 17.21 -10.55 2.43
N ARG A 78 17.23 -9.59 3.35
CA ARG A 78 18.40 -9.27 4.19
C ARG A 78 18.15 -9.77 5.60
N GLY A 79 18.90 -10.79 6.00
CA GLY A 79 18.87 -11.30 7.36
C GLY A 79 19.43 -10.28 8.38
N PRO A 80 19.27 -10.53 9.69
CA PRO A 80 19.73 -9.63 10.76
C PRO A 80 21.23 -9.28 10.68
N GLU A 81 22.06 -10.18 10.16
CA GLU A 81 23.51 -9.95 10.04
C GLU A 81 23.85 -8.90 8.95
N GLN A 82 22.94 -8.65 8.01
CA GLN A 82 23.13 -7.73 6.88
C GLN A 82 22.48 -6.36 7.10
N THR A 83 21.79 -6.14 8.23
CA THR A 83 21.11 -4.88 8.52
C THR A 83 22.03 -3.75 9.00
N HIS A 84 23.34 -4.03 9.16
CA HIS A 84 24.35 -3.00 9.44
C HIS A 84 24.75 -2.16 8.23
N HIS A 85 24.34 -2.56 7.02
CA HIS A 85 24.49 -1.74 5.82
C HIS A 85 23.41 -0.65 5.75
N GLU A 86 23.70 0.45 5.07
CA GLU A 86 22.86 1.63 4.86
C GLU A 86 21.36 1.34 4.90
N LYS A 87 20.66 2.02 5.80
CA LYS A 87 19.22 1.86 6.01
C LYS A 87 18.49 2.16 4.70
N ARG A 88 17.86 1.12 4.13
CA ARG A 88 17.07 1.21 2.90
C ARG A 88 15.68 1.74 3.24
N MET A 89 15.16 2.62 2.39
CA MET A 89 13.84 3.23 2.56
C MET A 89 12.94 2.81 1.41
N CYS A 90 11.69 2.47 1.72
CA CYS A 90 10.71 2.15 0.70
C CYS A 90 10.30 3.42 -0.06
N ASN A 91 10.45 3.41 -1.39
CA ASN A 91 10.13 4.55 -2.24
C ASN A 91 8.65 4.93 -2.26
N ILE A 92 7.75 4.07 -1.76
CA ILE A 92 6.30 4.30 -1.75
C ILE A 92 5.86 4.96 -0.43
N CYS A 93 6.14 4.31 0.70
CA CYS A 93 5.64 4.72 2.00
C CYS A 93 6.63 5.56 2.81
N ASP A 94 7.88 5.68 2.35
CA ASP A 94 8.98 6.38 3.04
C ASP A 94 9.30 5.79 4.43
N GLU A 95 9.10 4.48 4.57
CA GLU A 95 9.42 3.72 5.79
C GLU A 95 10.59 2.75 5.53
N PRO A 96 11.29 2.28 6.57
CA PRO A 96 12.44 1.39 6.42
C PRO A 96 12.07 0.08 5.72
N ALA A 97 12.77 -0.23 4.63
CA ALA A 97 12.65 -1.50 3.91
C ALA A 97 13.60 -2.54 4.52
N GLU A 98 13.17 -3.14 5.64
CA GLU A 98 13.94 -4.11 6.39
C GLU A 98 13.52 -5.56 6.09
N GLY A 99 14.47 -6.48 6.12
CA GLY A 99 14.20 -7.89 5.85
C GLY A 99 13.88 -8.15 4.39
N LEU A 100 12.60 -8.45 4.10
CA LEU A 100 12.08 -8.82 2.79
C LEU A 100 11.49 -7.61 2.04
N PHE A 101 12.01 -7.31 0.86
CA PHE A 101 11.54 -6.24 -0.03
C PHE A 101 11.85 -6.53 -1.49
N TYR A 102 11.19 -5.81 -2.40
CA TYR A 102 11.50 -5.83 -3.83
C TYR A 102 12.47 -4.69 -4.16
N GLN A 103 13.43 -4.97 -5.04
CA GLN A 103 14.47 -4.03 -5.44
C GLN A 103 14.63 -3.99 -6.97
N CYS A 104 14.74 -2.78 -7.52
CA CYS A 104 15.39 -2.53 -8.79
C CYS A 104 16.80 -2.01 -8.53
N HIS A 105 17.82 -2.84 -8.75
CA HIS A 105 19.20 -2.44 -8.51
C HIS A 105 19.65 -1.25 -9.37
N PRO A 106 19.38 -1.20 -10.70
CA PRO A 106 19.75 -0.07 -11.54
C PRO A 106 19.16 1.28 -11.10
N CYS A 107 17.96 1.29 -10.54
CA CYS A 107 17.26 2.53 -10.16
C CYS A 107 17.36 2.86 -8.67
N GLY A 108 17.89 1.96 -7.85
CA GLY A 108 17.82 2.09 -6.38
C GLY A 108 16.38 2.18 -5.88
N PHE A 109 15.44 1.52 -6.56
CA PHE A 109 14.03 1.52 -6.20
C PHE A 109 13.72 0.32 -5.30
N ASP A 110 13.47 0.58 -4.03
CA ASP A 110 13.17 -0.40 -3.00
C ASP A 110 11.71 -0.26 -2.55
N VAL A 111 10.98 -1.38 -2.45
CA VAL A 111 9.56 -1.37 -2.09
C VAL A 111 9.16 -2.57 -1.23
N HIS A 112 8.41 -2.34 -0.15
CA HIS A 112 7.87 -3.44 0.65
C HIS A 112 6.94 -4.32 -0.21
N PRO A 113 6.87 -5.64 0.05
CA PRO A 113 5.92 -6.49 -0.66
C PRO A 113 4.47 -6.00 -0.50
N LEU A 114 4.10 -5.47 0.67
CA LEU A 114 2.76 -4.92 0.88
C LEU A 114 2.49 -3.62 0.10
N CYS A 115 3.50 -2.77 -0.10
CA CYS A 115 3.35 -1.57 -0.92
C CYS A 115 3.04 -1.91 -2.38
N THR A 116 3.47 -3.08 -2.86
CA THR A 116 3.17 -3.52 -4.23
C THR A 116 1.70 -3.89 -4.45
N GLN A 117 0.96 -4.11 -3.36
CA GLN A 117 -0.46 -4.46 -3.38
C GLN A 117 -1.38 -3.22 -3.36
N LEU A 118 -0.82 -2.01 -3.33
CA LEU A 118 -1.63 -0.80 -3.41
C LEU A 118 -2.29 -0.70 -4.79
N PRO A 119 -3.60 -0.45 -4.85
CA PRO A 119 -4.31 -0.31 -6.12
C PRO A 119 -3.88 0.98 -6.80
N GLN A 120 -3.68 0.91 -8.11
CA GLN A 120 -3.38 2.07 -8.94
C GLN A 120 -4.51 3.10 -8.90
N HIS A 121 -5.77 2.64 -8.83
CA HIS A 121 -6.94 3.49 -8.82
C HIS A 121 -7.87 3.14 -7.66
N VAL A 122 -8.40 4.17 -6.99
CA VAL A 122 -9.36 4.03 -5.88
C VAL A 122 -10.53 4.98 -6.07
N ARG A 123 -11.66 4.62 -5.47
CA ARG A 123 -12.80 5.52 -5.29
C ARG A 123 -12.72 6.14 -3.91
N HIS A 124 -12.85 7.46 -3.84
CA HIS A 124 -12.87 8.20 -2.58
C HIS A 124 -14.31 8.63 -2.31
N VAL A 125 -14.89 8.26 -1.17
CA VAL A 125 -16.33 8.50 -0.89
C VAL A 125 -16.69 10.00 -1.00
N PRO A 126 -15.92 10.93 -0.41
CA PRO A 126 -16.12 12.36 -0.63
C PRO A 126 -15.88 12.86 -2.06
N HIS A 127 -15.23 12.06 -2.92
CA HIS A 127 -14.88 12.41 -4.31
C HIS A 127 -15.30 11.31 -5.30
N ALA A 128 -16.55 10.85 -5.23
CA ALA A 128 -17.00 9.68 -6.01
C ALA A 128 -17.07 9.90 -7.54
N ALA A 129 -17.07 11.15 -8.00
CA ALA A 129 -17.18 11.50 -9.42
C ALA A 129 -15.94 11.08 -10.24
N HIS A 130 -14.75 11.06 -9.63
CA HIS A 130 -13.52 10.66 -10.30
C HIS A 130 -12.76 9.62 -9.47
N HIS A 131 -12.03 8.75 -10.16
CA HIS A 131 -11.09 7.87 -9.50
C HIS A 131 -9.84 8.66 -9.11
N LEU A 132 -9.28 8.33 -7.95
CA LEU A 132 -7.96 8.82 -7.58
C LEU A 132 -6.91 7.84 -8.10
N GLU A 133 -5.82 8.37 -8.64
CA GLU A 133 -4.67 7.61 -9.12
C GLU A 133 -3.52 7.68 -8.11
N LEU A 134 -2.89 6.54 -7.84
CA LEU A 134 -1.69 6.46 -7.00
C LEU A 134 -0.49 7.05 -7.75
N SER A 135 0.20 8.02 -7.14
CA SER A 135 1.28 8.76 -7.79
C SER A 135 2.35 9.24 -6.80
N HIS A 136 3.60 9.38 -7.26
CA HIS A 136 4.67 10.01 -6.48
C HIS A 136 4.71 11.53 -6.62
N TRP A 137 3.89 12.10 -7.50
CA TRP A 137 3.73 13.54 -7.69
C TRP A 137 2.26 13.95 -7.53
N GLY A 138 2.04 15.23 -7.28
CA GLY A 138 0.72 15.78 -7.00
C GLY A 138 0.59 17.25 -7.39
N ALA A 139 -0.63 17.78 -7.33
CA ALA A 139 -0.92 19.20 -7.54
C ALA A 139 -0.67 20.04 -6.27
N SER A 140 -0.61 19.39 -5.11
CA SER A 140 -0.46 19.97 -3.78
C SER A 140 0.54 19.17 -2.96
N SER A 141 1.19 19.88 -2.03
CA SER A 141 1.98 19.29 -0.95
C SER A 141 1.14 19.03 0.31
N ALA A 142 -0.16 19.31 0.29
CA ALA A 142 -1.05 19.12 1.42
C ALA A 142 -2.21 18.17 1.07
N CYS A 143 -2.60 17.34 2.02
CA CYS A 143 -3.73 16.45 1.87
C CYS A 143 -5.05 17.21 2.00
N MET A 144 -5.95 16.98 1.06
CA MET A 144 -7.29 17.57 1.09
C MET A 144 -8.13 17.15 2.30
N VAL A 145 -7.90 15.94 2.84
CA VAL A 145 -8.72 15.38 3.92
C VAL A 145 -8.28 15.86 5.29
N CYS A 146 -6.98 15.81 5.59
CA CYS A 146 -6.44 16.15 6.92
C CYS A 146 -5.69 17.48 6.95
N SER A 147 -5.51 18.14 5.80
CA SER A 147 -4.69 19.35 5.63
C SER A 147 -3.20 19.21 5.99
N GLY A 148 -2.75 18.00 6.32
CA GLY A 148 -1.35 17.71 6.64
C GLY A 148 -0.45 17.63 5.40
N ALA A 149 0.84 17.86 5.59
CA ALA A 149 1.83 17.76 4.51
C ALA A 149 1.97 16.33 3.97
N ILE A 150 2.04 16.19 2.65
CA ILE A 150 2.30 14.93 1.94
C ILE A 150 3.79 14.86 1.63
N ARG A 151 4.47 13.85 2.18
CA ARG A 151 5.91 13.64 2.01
C ARG A 151 6.27 12.45 1.11
N SER A 152 5.32 11.57 0.85
CA SER A 152 5.52 10.33 0.10
C SER A 152 4.52 10.21 -1.05
N TRP A 153 4.29 8.98 -1.54
CA TRP A 153 3.25 8.72 -2.53
C TRP A 153 1.86 9.07 -2.01
N ARG A 154 0.96 9.37 -2.93
CA ARG A 154 -0.38 9.89 -2.64
C ARG A 154 -1.37 9.42 -3.69
N TYR A 155 -2.65 9.53 -3.36
CA TYR A 155 -3.73 9.41 -4.33
C TYR A 155 -4.11 10.80 -4.81
N LYS A 156 -4.12 11.02 -6.13
CA LYS A 156 -4.44 12.31 -6.73
C LYS A 156 -5.63 12.21 -7.67
N CYS A 157 -6.40 13.29 -7.79
CA CYS A 157 -7.31 13.47 -8.91
C CYS A 157 -6.74 14.54 -9.84
N GLY A 158 -6.34 14.16 -11.05
CA GLY A 158 -5.88 15.12 -12.08
C GLY A 158 -6.92 16.21 -12.39
N PRO A 159 -8.16 15.85 -12.75
CA PRO A 159 -9.21 16.82 -13.08
C PRO A 159 -9.50 17.87 -12.00
N CYS A 160 -9.42 17.49 -10.73
CA CYS A 160 -9.78 18.37 -9.60
C CYS A 160 -8.59 18.98 -8.88
N GLY A 161 -7.36 18.64 -9.28
CA GLY A 161 -6.12 19.16 -8.68
C GLY A 161 -6.04 18.92 -7.16
N LEU A 162 -6.48 17.75 -6.70
CA LEU A 162 -6.46 17.38 -5.28
C LEU A 162 -5.54 16.19 -5.04
N ASP A 163 -4.96 16.18 -3.84
CA ASP A 163 -4.10 15.10 -3.35
C ASP A 163 -4.59 14.62 -1.98
N VAL A 164 -4.52 13.32 -1.77
CA VAL A 164 -4.99 12.62 -0.58
C VAL A 164 -3.88 11.68 -0.13
N HIS A 165 -3.52 11.72 1.17
CA HIS A 165 -2.61 10.71 1.73
C HIS A 165 -3.17 9.30 1.47
N MET A 166 -2.30 8.30 1.32
CA MET A 166 -2.74 6.93 1.09
C MET A 166 -3.68 6.43 2.20
N GLU A 167 -3.41 6.82 3.45
CA GLU A 167 -4.23 6.54 4.63
C GLU A 167 -5.56 7.30 4.70
N CYS A 168 -5.68 8.43 4.01
CA CYS A 168 -6.88 9.27 4.04
C CYS A 168 -7.94 8.88 3.01
N VAL A 169 -7.68 7.85 2.19
CA VAL A 169 -8.59 7.44 1.10
C VAL A 169 -9.92 6.90 1.63
N ASN A 170 -9.91 6.24 2.78
CA ASN A 170 -11.10 5.57 3.32
C ASN A 170 -11.71 6.29 4.53
N THR A 171 -11.24 7.50 4.84
CA THR A 171 -11.86 8.34 5.87
C THR A 171 -13.24 8.79 5.39
N SER A 172 -14.30 8.33 6.07
CA SER A 172 -15.69 8.65 5.72
C SER A 172 -15.99 10.15 5.92
N ALA A 173 -17.05 10.61 5.26
CA ALA A 173 -17.41 12.01 5.02
C ALA A 173 -17.70 12.90 6.25
N ALA A 174 -17.42 12.45 7.48
CA ALA A 174 -17.55 13.28 8.67
C ALA A 174 -16.55 14.45 8.72
N SER A 175 -15.58 14.51 7.79
CA SER A 175 -14.50 15.52 7.83
C SER A 175 -14.39 16.49 6.65
N VAL A 176 -15.17 16.44 5.55
CA VAL A 176 -14.91 17.40 4.46
C VAL A 176 -16.14 17.78 3.59
N ALA A 177 -16.70 18.96 3.82
CA ALA A 177 -17.70 19.61 2.96
C ALA A 177 -17.12 20.27 1.68
N THR A 178 -15.79 20.32 1.56
CA THR A 178 -15.04 21.11 0.55
C THR A 178 -14.88 20.41 -0.81
N ILE A 179 -15.05 19.10 -0.90
CA ILE A 179 -14.64 18.30 -2.08
C ILE A 179 -15.65 18.39 -3.23
N GLN A 180 -16.94 18.30 -2.94
CA GLN A 180 -17.99 18.40 -3.95
C GLN A 180 -18.02 19.78 -4.62
N GLN A 181 -17.78 20.86 -3.87
CA GLN A 181 -17.82 22.23 -4.39
C GLN A 181 -16.78 22.52 -5.48
N ARG A 182 -15.60 21.87 -5.44
CA ARG A 182 -14.57 22.01 -6.48
C ARG A 182 -14.91 21.27 -7.78
N CYS A 183 -15.73 20.22 -7.71
CA CYS A 183 -16.12 19.43 -8.88
C CYS A 183 -17.18 20.13 -9.74
N TYR A 184 -18.01 20.97 -9.11
CA TYR A 184 -19.07 21.73 -9.79
C TYR A 184 -18.64 23.16 -10.19
N GLY A 185 -17.39 23.55 -9.90
CA GLY A 185 -16.82 24.81 -10.36
C GLY A 185 -16.43 24.76 -11.84
N PRO A 186 -16.42 25.89 -12.57
CA PRO A 186 -16.00 25.91 -13.97
C PRO A 186 -14.58 25.38 -14.12
N GLN A 187 -14.38 24.45 -15.07
CA GLN A 187 -13.10 23.80 -15.35
C GLN A 187 -11.99 24.85 -15.57
N PRO A 188 -10.84 24.75 -14.88
CA PRO A 188 -9.66 25.51 -15.28
C PRO A 188 -9.18 24.99 -16.63
N HIS A 189 -8.96 25.90 -17.59
CA HIS A 189 -8.36 25.58 -18.87
C HIS A 189 -6.97 24.97 -18.66
N TYR A 190 -6.81 23.72 -19.07
CA TYR A 190 -5.55 22.99 -18.97
C TYR A 190 -4.58 23.50 -20.03
N HIS A 191 -3.54 24.24 -19.62
CA HIS A 191 -2.45 24.63 -20.51
C HIS A 191 -1.29 23.64 -20.36
N PRO A 192 -0.92 22.89 -21.42
CA PRO A 192 0.18 21.93 -21.34
C PRO A 192 1.50 22.67 -21.54
N SER A 193 2.16 23.09 -20.45
CA SER A 193 3.56 23.49 -20.54
C SER A 193 4.28 23.49 -19.19
N GLN A 194 5.44 22.82 -19.20
CA GLN A 194 6.55 22.88 -18.23
C GLN A 194 6.52 21.85 -17.09
N TYR A 195 6.67 20.57 -17.45
CA TYR A 195 7.29 19.60 -16.54
C TYR A 195 8.80 19.84 -16.51
N TYR A 196 9.23 20.64 -15.54
CA TYR A 196 10.63 20.69 -15.12
C TYR A 196 10.89 19.49 -14.21
N HIS A 197 11.83 18.64 -14.61
CA HIS A 197 12.28 17.48 -13.84
C HIS A 197 13.35 17.96 -12.85
N PRO A 198 13.19 17.81 -11.52
CA PRO A 198 14.34 17.88 -10.64
C PRO A 198 14.85 16.46 -10.40
N TYR A 199 16.11 16.27 -10.75
CA TYR A 199 16.95 15.19 -10.27
C TYR A 199 16.85 15.11 -8.75
N TYR A 200 16.63 13.90 -8.20
CA TYR A 200 16.76 13.66 -6.77
C TYR A 200 18.22 13.85 -6.38
N ASN A 201 18.49 14.90 -5.63
CA ASN A 201 19.82 15.22 -5.10
C ASN A 201 19.99 14.55 -3.71
N HIS A 202 21.15 13.94 -3.50
CA HIS A 202 21.61 13.34 -2.25
C HIS A 202 22.02 14.41 -1.21
N GLY A 203 21.93 14.08 0.08
CA GLY A 203 22.49 14.82 1.22
C GLY A 203 21.47 15.80 1.84
N TYR A 204 21.30 15.92 3.16
CA TYR A 204 22.33 16.13 4.18
C TYR A 204 21.92 15.59 5.57
N THR A 205 22.93 15.18 6.33
CA THR A 205 22.92 15.05 7.80
C THR A 205 22.78 16.42 8.47
N ASN A 206 22.13 16.47 9.64
CA ASN A 206 22.69 17.18 10.79
C ASN A 206 22.08 16.72 12.12
N HIS A 207 22.99 16.51 13.08
CA HIS A 207 22.71 16.31 14.50
C HIS A 207 22.08 17.57 15.09
N GLN A 208 21.01 17.39 15.85
CA GLN A 208 20.80 18.05 17.14
C GLN A 208 19.71 17.31 17.90
N GLY A 209 20.04 16.86 19.11
CA GLY A 209 19.14 16.11 19.96
C GLY A 209 17.98 16.97 20.43
N GLN A 210 16.77 16.55 20.10
CA GLN A 210 15.59 16.77 20.93
C GLN A 210 14.83 15.45 20.97
N VAL A 211 14.57 14.99 22.20
CA VAL A 211 13.76 13.82 22.51
C VAL A 211 12.35 14.12 22.01
N GLN A 212 11.93 13.42 20.95
CA GLN A 212 10.57 13.51 20.42
C GLN A 212 9.85 12.20 20.72
N GLU A 213 8.72 12.34 21.38
CA GLU A 213 7.85 11.30 21.91
C GLU A 213 7.60 10.18 20.88
N SER A 214 7.60 8.95 21.39
CA SER A 214 7.45 7.71 20.63
C SER A 214 6.26 7.75 19.66
N THR A 215 6.57 7.92 18.38
CA THR A 215 5.62 7.79 17.27
C THR A 215 5.13 6.34 17.20
N PRO A 216 3.82 6.10 16.95
CA PRO A 216 3.25 4.76 16.96
C PRO A 216 3.85 3.93 15.81
N SER A 217 4.44 2.80 16.18
CA SER A 217 5.21 1.83 15.38
C SER A 217 5.06 1.90 13.84
N ILE A 218 6.20 2.16 13.20
CA ILE A 218 6.78 1.89 11.85
C ILE A 218 5.97 1.01 10.83
N GLY A 219 4.97 0.24 11.24
CA GLY A 219 4.15 -0.62 10.35
C GLY A 219 2.66 -0.29 10.27
N ARG A 220 2.10 0.55 11.17
CA ARG A 220 0.64 0.78 11.22
C ARG A 220 0.09 1.57 10.03
N ARG A 221 0.92 2.36 9.35
CA ARG A 221 0.53 3.24 8.22
C ARG A 221 0.08 2.46 6.99
N MET A 222 0.87 1.48 6.55
CA MET A 222 0.56 0.62 5.40
C MET A 222 -0.58 -0.37 5.67
N PHE A 223 -0.69 -0.81 6.92
CA PHE A 223 -1.70 -1.77 7.36
C PHE A 223 -3.13 -1.21 7.29
N GLY A 224 -3.34 0.04 7.73
CA GLY A 224 -4.65 0.70 7.64
C GLY A 224 -5.17 0.83 6.21
N ILE A 225 -4.27 1.05 5.25
CA ILE A 225 -4.59 1.23 3.83
C ILE A 225 -5.05 -0.09 3.20
N LEU A 226 -4.27 -1.17 3.35
CA LEU A 226 -4.58 -2.47 2.75
C LEU A 226 -5.83 -3.13 3.36
N MET A 227 -6.05 -3.01 4.67
CA MET A 227 -7.28 -3.52 5.29
C MET A 227 -8.52 -2.77 4.82
N ALA A 228 -8.44 -1.44 4.70
CA ALA A 228 -9.59 -0.66 4.28
C ALA A 228 -9.89 -0.84 2.77
N LEU A 229 -8.88 -1.11 1.94
CA LEU A 229 -9.07 -1.41 0.51
C LEU A 229 -9.57 -2.84 0.26
N THR A 230 -9.16 -3.83 1.05
CA THR A 230 -9.69 -5.21 0.94
C THR A 230 -11.16 -5.33 1.40
N VAL A 231 -11.57 -4.57 2.42
CA VAL A 231 -12.99 -4.50 2.86
C VAL A 231 -13.85 -3.66 1.89
N GLY A 232 -13.30 -2.57 1.33
CA GLY A 232 -14.00 -1.71 0.36
C GLY A 232 -14.18 -2.31 -1.04
N VAL A 233 -13.33 -3.26 -1.44
CA VAL A 233 -13.44 -4.00 -2.72
C VAL A 233 -14.56 -5.04 -2.66
N ILE A 234 -14.81 -5.66 -1.49
CA ILE A 234 -15.89 -6.65 -1.34
C ILE A 234 -17.28 -5.99 -1.36
N CYS A 235 -17.42 -4.76 -0.86
CA CYS A 235 -18.73 -4.09 -0.82
C CYS A 235 -19.20 -3.51 -2.17
N ASN A 236 -18.37 -3.55 -3.22
CA ASN A 236 -18.71 -2.98 -4.54
C ASN A 236 -18.83 -4.03 -5.66
N ILE A 237 -18.78 -5.32 -5.33
CA ILE A 237 -19.03 -6.40 -6.29
C ILE A 237 -20.32 -7.11 -5.87
N VAL A 238 -21.33 -7.00 -6.73
CA VAL A 238 -22.68 -7.60 -6.68
C VAL A 238 -23.77 -6.82 -5.93
N ALA A 239 -24.30 -5.79 -6.61
CA ALA A 239 -25.75 -5.61 -6.76
C ALA A 239 -26.02 -4.89 -8.10
N ALA A 240 -25.71 -5.55 -9.22
CA ALA A 240 -26.34 -5.18 -10.48
C ALA A 240 -27.72 -5.87 -10.52
N PRO A 241 -28.82 -5.14 -10.77
CA PRO A 241 -30.14 -5.76 -10.86
C PRO A 241 -30.19 -6.69 -12.06
N VAL A 242 -30.72 -7.89 -11.85
CA VAL A 242 -31.15 -8.77 -12.92
C VAL A 242 -32.37 -8.07 -13.54
N SER A 243 -32.17 -7.37 -14.65
CA SER A 243 -33.30 -6.88 -15.44
C SER A 243 -33.80 -8.04 -16.30
N ASP A 244 -35.00 -8.50 -15.99
CA ASP A 244 -35.82 -9.37 -16.82
C ASP A 244 -35.90 -8.86 -18.26
N ALA A 245 -35.71 -9.77 -19.22
CA ALA A 245 -36.14 -9.58 -20.60
C ALA A 245 -36.70 -10.90 -21.14
N PHE A 246 -37.91 -11.22 -20.68
CA PHE A 246 -38.85 -12.05 -21.44
C PHE A 246 -39.71 -11.13 -22.29
N THR A 247 -39.56 -11.18 -23.61
CA THR A 247 -40.60 -10.99 -24.66
C THR A 247 -39.92 -11.24 -26.01
N GLY A 248 -40.19 -12.38 -26.68
CA GLY A 248 -41.05 -12.45 -27.88
C GLY A 248 -40.20 -12.17 -29.14
N GLY A 249 -40.02 -13.06 -30.12
CA GLY A 249 -40.93 -13.98 -30.76
C GLY A 249 -40.79 -13.75 -32.28
N PHE A 250 -40.32 -14.77 -33.01
CA PHE A 250 -40.67 -15.16 -34.39
C PHE A 250 -40.04 -16.53 -34.66
#